data_AF-A0A968WG21-F1
#
_entry.id   AF-A0A968WG21-F1
#
_cell.length_a   1.000
_cell.length_b   1.000
_cell.length_c   1.000
_cell.angle_alpha   90.00
_cell.angle_beta   90.00
_cell.angle_gamma   90.00
#
_symmetry.space_group_name_H-M   'P 1'
#
loop_
_entity.id
_entity.type
_entity.pdbx_description
1 polymer ?
#
loop_
_entity_poly.entity_id
_entity_poly.type
_entity_poly.pdbx_seq_one_letter_code
_entity_poly.pdbx_strand_id
1 'polypeptide(L)'
;MAALLPSLETGLSFTVGGEYVLFANILMQQIKGGTTAQQGDFTKYIIGGQDTDGMWQNMYTNGLNMAYIIMNKAEAENAPHYGGVAKILMATGLGIATDTFGDIPYSEAFRADEGVTAQFNTQAEIYATIQSLLDEAITDLQEADSPGGTGGDDLIYGGARQLDSGGK
;
A
#
# COMPACT_ATOMS: atom_id res chain seq x y z
N MET A 1 -14.04 -11.59 3.85
CA MET A 1 -13.12 -10.60 3.25
C MET A 1 -13.84 -9.44 2.53
N ALA A 2 -15.13 -9.58 2.18
CA ALA A 2 -15.89 -8.64 1.37
C ALA A 2 -15.85 -7.14 1.75
N ALA A 3 -15.78 -6.78 3.04
CA ALA A 3 -15.68 -5.37 3.45
C ALA A 3 -14.23 -4.86 3.59
N LEU A 4 -13.25 -5.76 3.67
CA LEU A 4 -11.86 -5.41 3.96
C LEU A 4 -11.12 -4.96 2.69
N LEU A 5 -11.32 -5.67 1.58
CA LEU A 5 -10.65 -5.34 0.31
C LEU A 5 -11.05 -3.95 -0.21
N PRO A 6 -12.35 -3.58 -0.26
CA PRO A 6 -12.75 -2.21 -0.61
C PRO A 6 -12.15 -1.16 0.34
N SER A 7 -12.07 -1.48 1.64
CA SER A 7 -11.50 -0.56 2.65
C SER A 7 -10.00 -0.34 2.45
N LEU A 8 -9.26 -1.40 2.09
CA LEU A 8 -7.84 -1.30 1.75
C LEU A 8 -7.63 -0.44 0.50
N GLU A 9 -8.36 -0.72 -0.58
CA GLU A 9 -8.20 -0.01 -1.85
C GLU A 9 -8.54 1.47 -1.71
N THR A 10 -9.67 1.78 -1.04
CA THR A 10 -10.06 3.17 -0.77
C THR A 10 -9.09 3.86 0.17
N GLY A 11 -8.64 3.20 1.25
CA GLY A 11 -7.69 3.74 2.22
C GLY A 11 -6.31 4.04 1.61
N LEU A 12 -5.79 3.11 0.82
CA LEU A 12 -4.52 3.29 0.10
C LEU A 12 -4.65 4.37 -0.97
N SER A 13 -5.71 4.35 -1.78
CA SER A 13 -5.95 5.38 -2.79
C SER A 13 -6.09 6.77 -2.18
N PHE A 14 -6.76 6.92 -1.04
CA PHE A 14 -6.90 8.19 -0.34
C PHE A 14 -5.56 8.69 0.19
N THR A 15 -4.78 7.81 0.82
CA THR A 15 -3.44 8.12 1.34
C THR A 15 -2.51 8.59 0.21
N VAL A 16 -2.42 7.81 -0.87
CA VAL A 16 -1.53 8.10 -1.99
C VAL A 16 -2.00 9.31 -2.78
N GLY A 17 -3.28 9.33 -3.17
CA GLY A 17 -3.89 10.42 -3.95
C GLY A 17 -4.02 11.74 -3.20
N GLY A 18 -3.91 11.72 -1.87
CA GLY A 18 -3.90 12.90 -1.01
C GLY A 18 -2.50 13.43 -0.75
N GLU A 19 -1.96 13.08 0.42
CA GLU A 19 -0.75 13.73 0.97
C GLU A 19 0.50 13.42 0.15
N TYR A 20 0.68 12.17 -0.31
CA TYR A 20 1.86 11.77 -1.09
C TYR A 20 1.93 12.46 -2.45
N VAL A 21 0.83 12.45 -3.23
CA VAL A 21 0.77 13.14 -4.52
C VAL A 21 0.93 14.65 -4.35
N LEU A 22 0.32 15.25 -3.33
CA LEU A 22 0.48 16.67 -3.04
C LEU A 22 1.95 17.01 -2.74
N PHE A 23 2.59 16.22 -1.87
CA PHE A 23 4.00 16.38 -1.51
C PHE A 23 4.90 16.29 -2.74
N ALA A 24 4.78 15.20 -3.51
CA ALA A 24 5.56 15.00 -4.73
C ALA A 24 5.35 16.10 -5.76
N ASN A 25 4.11 16.56 -5.98
CA ASN A 25 3.80 17.61 -6.95
C ASN A 25 4.37 18.97 -6.55
N ILE A 26 4.45 19.28 -5.26
CA ILE A 26 5.11 20.51 -4.77
C ILE A 26 6.62 20.42 -5.03
N LEU A 27 7.25 19.28 -4.71
CA LEU A 27 8.69 19.09 -4.93
C LEU A 27 9.07 19.11 -6.41
N MET A 28 8.24 18.51 -7.26
CA MET A 28 8.39 18.50 -8.73
C MET A 28 7.92 19.80 -9.39
N GLN A 29 7.49 20.79 -8.61
CA GLN A 29 7.05 22.10 -9.08
C GLN A 29 5.85 22.09 -10.05
N GLN A 30 5.04 21.01 -10.03
CA GLN A 30 3.78 20.96 -10.78
C GLN A 30 2.72 21.87 -10.16
N ILE A 31 2.76 22.01 -8.83
CA ILE A 31 1.93 22.92 -8.05
C ILE A 31 2.81 23.66 -7.05
N LYS A 32 2.35 24.82 -6.59
CA LYS A 32 2.99 25.55 -5.48
C LYS A 32 2.12 25.42 -4.24
N GLY A 33 2.73 25.11 -3.10
CA GLY A 33 2.03 25.13 -1.83
C GLY A 33 1.53 26.54 -1.48
N GLY A 34 0.44 26.60 -0.73
CA GLY A 34 -0.11 27.87 -0.23
C GLY A 34 0.86 28.59 0.71
N THR A 35 0.47 29.77 1.19
CA THR A 35 1.29 30.56 2.15
C THR A 35 1.08 30.15 3.61
N THR A 36 0.34 29.06 3.88
CA THR A 36 -0.07 28.62 5.22
C THR A 36 -0.08 27.09 5.26
N ALA A 37 0.13 26.50 6.45
CA ALA A 37 0.27 25.07 6.71
C ALA A 37 1.52 24.41 6.07
N GLN A 38 1.70 23.11 6.28
CA GLN A 38 2.90 22.34 5.89
C GLN A 38 3.26 22.45 4.40
N GLN A 39 2.27 22.65 3.52
CA GLN A 39 2.50 22.81 2.07
C GLN A 39 3.34 24.06 1.73
N GLY A 40 3.22 25.12 2.52
CA GLY A 40 4.01 26.34 2.33
C GLY A 40 5.48 26.14 2.65
N ASP A 41 5.78 25.25 3.58
CA ASP A 41 7.14 24.91 4.00
C ASP A 41 7.78 23.89 3.05
N PHE A 42 6.99 22.94 2.51
CA PHE A 42 7.41 22.07 1.40
C PHE A 42 7.93 22.87 0.21
N THR A 43 7.25 23.96 -0.15
CA THR A 43 7.65 24.85 -1.27
C THR A 43 9.00 25.53 -1.03
N LYS A 44 9.39 25.69 0.23
CA LYS A 44 10.66 26.31 0.64
C LYS A 44 11.72 25.27 1.01
N TYR A 45 11.43 23.98 0.83
CA TYR A 45 12.27 22.87 1.27
C TYR A 45 12.56 22.88 2.78
N ILE A 46 11.64 23.45 3.57
CA ILE A 46 11.65 23.35 5.02
C ILE A 46 10.75 22.15 5.35
N ILE A 47 11.34 20.96 5.46
CA ILE A 47 10.60 19.72 5.65
C ILE A 47 11.18 19.03 6.88
N GLY A 48 10.43 19.06 7.99
CA GLY A 48 10.73 18.34 9.21
C GLY A 48 9.93 17.04 9.32
N GLY A 49 10.33 16.15 10.24
CA GLY A 49 9.64 14.87 10.44
C GLY A 49 8.14 15.03 10.74
N GLN A 50 7.78 16.03 11.54
CA GLN A 50 6.37 16.34 11.88
C GLN A 50 5.51 16.68 10.66
N ASP A 51 6.09 17.22 9.59
CA ASP A 51 5.34 17.57 8.39
C ASP A 51 4.95 16.33 7.56
N THR A 52 5.61 15.19 7.82
CA THR A 52 5.40 13.91 7.13
C THR A 52 4.77 12.83 8.01
N ASP A 53 4.49 13.13 9.29
CA ASP A 53 3.90 12.18 10.24
C ASP A 53 2.55 11.63 9.75
N GLY A 54 1.71 12.49 9.17
CA GLY A 54 0.42 12.10 8.61
C GLY A 54 0.57 11.07 7.50
N MET A 55 1.52 11.30 6.58
CA MET A 55 1.83 10.38 5.47
C MET A 55 2.26 9.01 6.01
N TRP A 56 3.19 9.00 6.96
CA TRP A 56 3.69 7.79 7.60
C TRP A 56 2.57 7.00 8.27
N GLN A 57 1.79 7.66 9.14
CA GLN A 57 0.70 7.02 9.89
C GLN A 57 -0.37 6.47 8.96
N ASN A 58 -0.82 7.27 7.99
CA ASN A 58 -1.86 6.85 7.04
C ASN A 58 -1.40 5.64 6.21
N MET A 59 -0.14 5.61 5.76
CA MET A 59 0.40 4.50 4.99
C MET A 59 0.41 3.20 5.80
N TYR A 60 0.94 3.23 7.02
CA TYR A 60 1.01 2.04 7.86
C TYR A 60 -0.38 1.57 8.34
N THR A 61 -1.25 2.48 8.76
CA THR A 61 -2.56 2.12 9.32
C THR A 61 -3.56 1.74 8.24
N ASN A 62 -3.73 2.56 7.20
CA ASN A 62 -4.80 2.38 6.22
C ASN A 62 -4.38 1.54 5.01
N GLY A 63 -3.08 1.48 4.71
CA GLY A 63 -2.53 0.68 3.61
C GLY A 63 -1.96 -0.63 4.12
N LEU A 64 -0.76 -0.56 4.70
CA LEU A 64 0.08 -1.74 4.93
C LEU A 64 -0.53 -2.71 5.96
N ASN A 65 -1.02 -2.22 7.10
CA ASN A 65 -1.63 -3.08 8.13
C ASN A 65 -2.90 -3.76 7.61
N MET A 66 -3.75 -3.03 6.87
CA MET A 66 -4.95 -3.59 6.28
C MET A 66 -4.62 -4.69 5.25
N ALA A 67 -3.59 -4.47 4.41
CA ALA A 67 -3.11 -5.49 3.48
C ALA A 67 -2.60 -6.73 4.22
N TYR A 68 -1.81 -6.56 5.28
CA TYR A 68 -1.34 -7.66 6.13
C TYR A 68 -2.50 -8.47 6.75
N ILE A 69 -3.53 -7.80 7.25
CA ILE A 69 -4.73 -8.46 7.80
C ILE A 69 -5.42 -9.31 6.72
N ILE A 70 -5.59 -8.78 5.50
CA ILE A 70 -6.25 -9.52 4.41
C ILE A 70 -5.38 -10.71 3.98
N MET A 71 -4.05 -10.55 3.88
CA MET A 71 -3.13 -11.65 3.55
C MET A 71 -3.27 -12.83 4.52
N ASN A 72 -3.19 -12.58 5.83
CA ASN A 72 -3.33 -13.62 6.84
C ASN A 72 -4.72 -14.28 6.82
N LYS A 73 -5.77 -13.48 6.62
CA LYS A 73 -7.14 -14.00 6.55
C LYS A 73 -7.38 -14.83 5.29
N ALA A 74 -6.80 -14.42 4.16
CA ALA A 74 -6.87 -15.15 2.90
C ALA A 74 -6.19 -16.52 3.02
N GLU A 75 -5.04 -16.60 3.69
CA GLU A 75 -4.38 -17.87 3.99
C GLU A 75 -5.26 -18.76 4.86
N ALA A 76 -5.83 -18.23 5.95
CA ALA A 76 -6.67 -18.99 6.88
C ALA A 76 -7.98 -19.49 6.25
N GLU A 77 -8.56 -18.75 5.30
CA GLU A 77 -9.81 -19.09 4.62
C GLU A 77 -9.59 -19.76 3.25
N ASN A 78 -8.34 -20.05 2.87
CA ASN A 78 -7.97 -20.60 1.56
C ASN A 78 -8.58 -19.80 0.38
N ALA A 79 -8.43 -18.47 0.45
CA ALA A 79 -8.96 -17.51 -0.51
C ALA A 79 -7.82 -16.82 -1.29
N PRO A 80 -7.13 -17.57 -2.17
CA PRO A 80 -5.87 -17.12 -2.78
C PRO A 80 -6.04 -15.81 -3.56
N HIS A 81 -7.17 -15.56 -4.22
CA HIS A 81 -7.36 -14.32 -4.99
C HIS A 81 -7.38 -13.06 -4.11
N TYR A 82 -7.95 -13.13 -2.90
CA TYR A 82 -7.83 -12.04 -1.93
C TYR A 82 -6.38 -11.86 -1.46
N GLY A 83 -5.67 -12.96 -1.26
CA GLY A 83 -4.25 -12.96 -0.91
C GLY A 83 -3.40 -12.28 -1.97
N GLY A 84 -3.58 -12.65 -3.23
CA GLY A 84 -2.87 -12.07 -4.36
C GLY A 84 -3.12 -10.58 -4.54
N VAL A 85 -4.39 -10.13 -4.47
CA VAL A 85 -4.70 -8.69 -4.54
C VAL A 85 -4.09 -7.94 -3.35
N ALA A 86 -4.21 -8.46 -2.13
CA ALA A 86 -3.63 -7.83 -0.96
C ALA A 86 -2.10 -7.75 -1.02
N LYS A 87 -1.41 -8.77 -1.55
CA LYS A 87 0.04 -8.76 -1.79
C LYS A 87 0.45 -7.68 -2.79
N ILE A 88 -0.31 -7.48 -3.88
CA ILE A 88 -0.07 -6.40 -4.84
C ILE A 88 -0.22 -5.02 -4.18
N LEU A 89 -1.27 -4.84 -3.39
CA LEU A 89 -1.53 -3.58 -2.69
C LEU A 89 -0.49 -3.31 -1.59
N MET A 90 -0.04 -4.35 -0.88
CA MET A 90 1.11 -4.28 0.04
C MET A 90 2.38 -3.84 -0.69
N ALA A 91 2.72 -4.52 -1.79
CA ALA A 91 3.88 -4.19 -2.61
C ALA A 91 3.85 -2.74 -3.11
N THR A 92 2.69 -2.26 -3.54
CA THR A 92 2.47 -0.88 -3.97
C THR A 92 2.69 0.12 -2.84
N GLY A 93 2.11 -0.14 -1.66
CA GLY A 93 2.28 0.70 -0.48
C GLY A 93 3.74 0.75 -0.01
N LEU A 94 4.43 -0.39 0.00
CA LEU A 94 5.85 -0.47 0.35
C LEU A 94 6.72 0.33 -0.61
N GLY A 95 6.48 0.23 -1.93
CA GLY A 95 7.21 0.99 -2.94
C GLY A 95 7.08 2.50 -2.69
N ILE A 96 5.87 2.98 -2.51
CA ILE A 96 5.61 4.41 -2.24
C ILE A 96 6.25 4.85 -0.92
N ALA A 97 6.14 4.03 0.13
CA ALA A 97 6.72 4.34 1.43
C ALA A 97 8.25 4.42 1.37
N THR A 98 8.91 3.41 0.79
CA THR A 98 10.37 3.35 0.74
C THR A 98 10.95 4.38 -0.22
N ASP A 99 10.27 4.71 -1.32
CA ASP A 99 10.67 5.80 -2.21
C ASP A 99 10.61 7.17 -1.52
N THR A 100 9.71 7.33 -0.54
CA THR A 100 9.54 8.58 0.20
C THR A 100 10.50 8.69 1.39
N PHE A 101 10.70 7.59 2.14
CA PHE A 101 11.40 7.62 3.44
C PHE A 101 12.75 6.90 3.45
N GLY A 102 13.08 6.13 2.42
CA GLY A 102 14.24 5.25 2.41
C GLY A 102 13.95 3.95 3.17
N ASP A 103 14.79 3.64 4.15
CA ASP A 103 14.62 2.47 5.01
C ASP A 103 13.30 2.59 5.79
N ILE A 104 12.56 1.48 5.90
CA ILE A 104 11.26 1.43 6.58
C ILE A 104 11.05 0.10 7.32
N PRO A 105 10.31 0.06 8.43
CA PRO A 105 9.93 -1.20 9.06
C PRO A 105 8.99 -2.04 8.20
N TYR A 106 9.30 -3.32 8.00
CA TYR A 106 8.36 -4.24 7.34
C TYR A 106 8.34 -5.63 7.98
N SER A 107 9.48 -6.31 8.08
CA SER A 107 9.54 -7.73 8.48
C SER A 107 8.95 -8.01 9.87
N GLU A 108 8.88 -6.98 10.71
CA GLU A 108 8.34 -7.04 12.08
C GLU A 108 7.22 -6.02 12.31
N ALA A 109 6.81 -5.26 11.29
CA ALA A 109 6.01 -4.04 11.42
C ALA A 109 4.58 -4.27 11.96
N PHE A 110 4.04 -5.47 11.76
CA PHE A 110 2.64 -5.78 12.08
C PHE A 110 2.47 -6.67 13.31
N ARG A 111 3.46 -6.68 14.21
CA ARG A 111 3.53 -7.53 15.42
C ARG A 111 3.51 -6.71 16.72
N ALA A 112 2.88 -5.53 16.69
CA ALA A 112 2.82 -4.64 17.85
C ALA A 112 1.98 -5.24 19.00
N ASP A 113 0.97 -6.04 18.69
CA ASP A 113 0.17 -6.82 19.63
C ASP A 113 0.97 -7.91 20.36
N GLU A 114 2.05 -8.38 19.75
CA GLU A 114 3.05 -9.27 20.36
C GLU A 114 4.12 -8.51 21.18
N GLY A 115 4.04 -7.17 21.24
CA GLY A 115 5.01 -6.32 21.93
C GLY A 115 6.33 -6.12 21.16
N VAL A 116 6.37 -6.43 19.87
CA VAL A 116 7.56 -6.23 19.04
C VAL A 116 7.69 -4.77 18.62
N THR A 117 8.88 -4.20 18.83
CA THR A 117 9.26 -2.90 18.24
C THR A 117 10.01 -3.16 16.94
N ALA A 118 9.34 -2.93 15.83
CA ALA A 118 9.84 -3.29 14.52
C ALA A 118 11.13 -2.54 14.16
N GLN A 119 12.13 -3.28 13.72
CA GLN A 119 13.34 -2.71 13.15
C GLN A 119 13.10 -2.22 11.72
N PHE A 120 13.93 -1.27 11.29
CA PHE A 120 13.96 -0.80 9.91
C PHE A 120 14.62 -1.85 9.03
N ASN A 121 13.98 -2.17 7.91
CA ASN A 121 14.62 -2.87 6.80
C ASN A 121 15.19 -1.83 5.84
N THR A 122 16.34 -2.14 5.25
CA THR A 122 16.96 -1.26 4.25
C THR A 122 16.05 -1.13 3.03
N GLN A 123 16.11 0.00 2.33
CA GLN A 123 15.34 0.19 1.09
C GLN A 123 15.59 -0.95 0.07
N ALA A 124 16.83 -1.45 -0.01
CA ALA A 124 17.17 -2.58 -0.88
C ALA A 124 16.45 -3.89 -0.48
N GLU A 125 16.36 -4.17 0.83
CA GLU A 125 15.61 -5.32 1.35
C GLU A 125 14.11 -5.17 1.07
N ILE A 126 13.56 -3.96 1.22
CA ILE A 126 12.16 -3.68 0.91
C ILE A 126 11.86 -3.93 -0.57
N TYR A 127 12.72 -3.49 -1.49
CA TYR A 127 12.56 -3.77 -2.91
C TYR A 127 12.63 -5.27 -3.23
N ALA A 128 13.50 -6.02 -2.55
CA ALA A 128 13.53 -7.48 -2.68
C ALA A 128 12.22 -8.13 -2.18
N THR A 129 11.70 -7.66 -1.05
CA THR A 129 10.38 -8.06 -0.54
C THR A 129 9.26 -7.76 -1.52
N ILE A 130 9.24 -6.57 -2.14
CA ILE A 130 8.24 -6.18 -3.14
C ILE A 130 8.20 -7.18 -4.29
N GLN A 131 9.36 -7.60 -4.81
CA GLN A 131 9.41 -8.60 -5.89
C GLN A 131 8.85 -9.96 -5.42
N SER A 132 9.23 -10.43 -4.22
CA SER A 132 8.69 -11.67 -3.65
C SER A 132 7.17 -11.63 -3.53
N LEU A 133 6.62 -10.54 -3.00
CA LEU A 133 5.17 -10.35 -2.85
C LEU A 133 4.45 -10.41 -4.20
N LEU A 134 5.03 -9.81 -5.24
CA LEU A 134 4.45 -9.82 -6.59
C LEU A 134 4.52 -11.21 -7.23
N ASP A 135 5.62 -11.94 -7.07
CA ASP A 135 5.74 -13.32 -7.56
C ASP A 135 4.74 -14.26 -6.88
N GLU A 136 4.58 -14.13 -5.56
CA GLU A 136 3.57 -14.85 -4.79
C GLU A 136 2.16 -14.45 -5.22
N ALA A 137 1.90 -13.15 -5.45
CA ALA A 137 0.60 -12.68 -5.92
C ALA A 137 0.23 -13.24 -7.29
N ILE A 138 1.19 -13.31 -8.22
CA ILE A 138 1.00 -13.93 -9.53
C ILE A 138 0.58 -15.39 -9.36
N THR A 139 1.26 -16.11 -8.46
CA THR A 139 0.94 -17.52 -8.16
C THR A 139 -0.47 -17.66 -7.60
N ASP A 140 -0.80 -16.87 -6.56
CA ASP A 140 -2.12 -16.87 -5.92
C ASP A 140 -3.26 -16.56 -6.91
N LEU A 141 -3.07 -15.61 -7.82
CA LEU A 141 -4.08 -15.22 -8.81
C LEU A 141 -4.27 -16.26 -9.93
N GLN A 142 -3.34 -17.21 -10.08
CA GLN A 142 -3.46 -18.33 -11.02
C GLN A 142 -4.16 -19.55 -10.41
N GLU A 143 -4.35 -19.59 -9.09
CA GLU A 143 -5.05 -20.67 -8.41
C GLU A 143 -6.55 -20.74 -8.79
N ALA A 144 -7.13 -21.92 -8.59
CA ALA A 144 -8.55 -22.14 -8.82
C ALA A 144 -9.41 -21.21 -7.95
N ASP A 145 -10.57 -20.80 -8.48
CA ASP A 145 -11.50 -19.94 -7.75
C ASP A 145 -11.91 -20.52 -6.40
N SER A 146 -11.74 -19.71 -5.36
CA SER A 146 -12.53 -19.88 -4.14
C SER A 146 -14.00 -19.50 -4.45
N PRO A 147 -15.00 -20.24 -3.95
CA PRO A 147 -16.41 -19.87 -4.13
C PRO A 147 -16.66 -18.45 -3.61
N GLY A 148 -16.95 -17.53 -4.53
CA GLY A 148 -17.19 -16.11 -4.23
C GLY A 148 -16.21 -15.14 -4.92
N GLY A 149 -14.96 -15.55 -5.18
CA GLY A 149 -13.94 -14.68 -5.78
C GLY A 149 -13.77 -13.33 -5.05
N THR A 150 -13.03 -12.39 -5.66
CA THR A 150 -13.03 -10.99 -5.20
C THR A 150 -14.23 -10.22 -5.75
N GLY A 151 -14.65 -10.49 -6.99
CA GLY A 151 -15.91 -9.99 -7.57
C GLY A 151 -16.13 -8.49 -7.36
N GLY A 152 -17.30 -8.12 -6.84
CA GLY A 152 -17.64 -6.71 -6.54
C GLY A 152 -16.93 -6.11 -5.32
N ASP A 153 -16.17 -6.91 -4.58
CA ASP A 153 -15.36 -6.45 -3.44
C ASP A 153 -14.01 -5.88 -3.89
N ASP A 154 -13.62 -6.08 -5.16
CA ASP A 154 -12.49 -5.42 -5.81
C ASP A 154 -13.01 -4.21 -6.60
N LEU A 155 -12.69 -3.01 -6.13
CA LEU A 155 -13.13 -1.75 -6.71
C LEU A 155 -12.24 -1.30 -7.89
N ILE A 156 -11.06 -1.89 -8.05
CA ILE A 156 -10.09 -1.49 -9.07
C ILE A 156 -10.35 -2.23 -10.38
N TYR A 157 -10.50 -3.56 -10.32
CA TYR A 157 -10.66 -4.42 -11.49
C TYR A 157 -11.97 -5.21 -11.50
N GLY A 158 -12.83 -5.07 -10.48
CA GLY A 158 -14.11 -5.79 -10.42
C GLY A 158 -13.93 -7.31 -10.41
N GLY A 159 -12.80 -7.80 -9.89
CA GLY A 159 -12.42 -9.21 -9.86
C GLY A 159 -11.83 -9.75 -11.16
N ALA A 160 -11.54 -8.89 -12.15
CA ALA A 160 -10.86 -9.30 -13.36
C ALA A 160 -9.38 -9.63 -13.08
N ARG A 161 -8.93 -10.81 -13.51
CA ARG A 161 -7.56 -11.30 -13.29
C ARG A 161 -6.56 -10.87 -14.36
N GLN A 162 -7.07 -10.50 -15.52
CA GLN A 162 -6.29 -10.08 -16.67
C GLN A 162 -6.95 -8.83 -17.23
N LEU A 163 -6.13 -7.86 -17.62
CA LEU A 163 -6.59 -6.77 -18.47
C LEU A 163 -7.10 -7.42 -19.76
N ASP A 164 -8.35 -7.16 -20.10
CA ASP A 164 -8.91 -7.60 -21.38
C ASP A 164 -7.97 -7.15 -22.50
N SER A 165 -7.41 -8.11 -23.24
CA SER A 165 -6.62 -7.82 -24.45
C SER A 165 -7.50 -7.33 -25.62
N GLY A 166 -8.81 -7.20 -25.38
CA GLY A 166 -9.82 -6.60 -26.23
C GLY A 166 -9.69 -5.08 -26.35
N GLY A 167 -8.90 -4.69 -27.35
CA GLY A 167 -8.91 -3.42 -28.08
C GLY A 167 -9.78 -2.27 -27.55
N LYS A 168 -9.10 -1.21 -27.13
CA LYS A 168 -9.42 0.12 -27.61
C LYS A 168 -8.33 0.59 -28.57
#